data_AF-A4V7T9-F1
#
_entry.id   AF-A4V7T9-F1
#
_cell.length_a   1.000
_cell.length_b   1.000
_cell.length_c   1.000
_cell.angle_alpha   90.00
_cell.angle_beta   90.00
_cell.angle_gamma   90.00
#
_symmetry.space_group_name_H-M   'P 1'
#
loop_
_entity.id
_entity.type
_entity.pdbx_description
1 polymer ?
#
loop_
_entity_poly.entity_id
_entity_poly.type
_entity_poly.pdbx_seq_one_letter_code
_entity_poly.pdbx_strand_id
1 'polypeptide(L)'
;MRHPKTPLLEHQNFSRGPANIVISELDLQALKVLNGLGGSVLTAADLGGALNSKLDNSRKSMLGGRHLRRLQSVGFVKAIELPGGGYEITVTGRAAASVAS
;
A
#
# COMPACT_ATOMS: atom_id res chain seq x y z
N MET A 1 53.53 20.88 -2.35
CA MET A 1 52.90 19.74 -3.06
C MET A 1 51.53 19.50 -2.43
N ARG A 2 50.48 19.45 -3.25
CA ARG A 2 49.07 19.30 -2.83
C ARG A 2 48.74 17.82 -2.64
N HIS A 3 48.16 17.46 -1.50
CA HIS A 3 47.38 16.22 -1.36
C HIS A 3 45.93 16.59 -1.06
N PRO A 4 44.96 16.29 -1.94
CA PRO A 4 43.56 16.33 -1.56
C PRO A 4 43.26 15.09 -0.71
N LYS A 5 42.92 15.29 0.57
CA LYS A 5 42.29 14.23 1.35
C LYS A 5 40.83 14.15 0.90
N THR A 6 40.51 13.04 0.24
CA THR A 6 39.16 12.60 -0.13
C THR A 6 38.18 12.77 1.04
N PRO A 7 36.96 13.29 0.83
CA PRO A 7 35.93 13.22 1.84
C PRO A 7 35.53 11.75 2.04
N LEU A 8 35.70 11.27 3.27
CA LEU A 8 35.27 9.96 3.75
C LEU A 8 33.76 9.84 3.62
N LEU A 9 33.30 9.03 2.67
CA LEU A 9 31.90 8.58 2.55
C LEU A 9 31.59 7.39 3.49
N GLU A 10 32.34 7.22 4.59
CA GLU A 10 32.31 6.00 5.41
C GLU A 10 31.09 5.85 6.34
N HIS A 11 30.19 6.83 6.40
CA HIS A 11 29.06 6.79 7.34
C HIS A 11 27.69 7.06 6.71
N GLN A 12 27.58 6.93 5.39
CA GLN A 12 26.24 6.85 4.78
C GLN A 12 25.73 5.42 4.93
N ASN A 13 25.06 5.16 6.06
CA ASN A 13 24.05 4.10 6.13
C ASN A 13 22.99 4.43 5.07
N PHE A 14 23.22 3.99 3.84
CA PHE A 14 22.16 3.91 2.86
C PHE A 14 21.06 3.08 3.51
N SER A 15 19.94 3.72 3.83
CA SER A 15 18.71 3.00 4.16
C SER A 15 18.54 1.99 3.05
N ARG A 16 18.78 0.71 3.37
CA ARG A 16 18.46 -0.39 2.47
C ARG A 16 17.03 -0.12 2.03
N GLY A 17 16.83 0.09 0.73
CA GLY A 17 15.52 0.41 0.18
C GLY A 17 14.45 -0.53 0.75
N PRO A 18 13.18 -0.11 0.75
CA PRO A 18 12.10 -0.87 1.39
C PRO A 18 12.24 -2.35 1.05
N ALA A 19 12.30 -3.19 2.09
CA ALA A 19 12.53 -4.63 1.98
C ALA A 19 11.65 -5.21 0.86
N ASN A 20 12.22 -5.76 -0.23
CA ASN A 20 11.51 -6.29 -1.41
C ASN A 20 10.06 -6.68 -1.12
N ILE A 21 9.13 -5.70 -1.22
CA ILE A 21 7.73 -5.94 -0.87
C ILE A 21 7.12 -6.61 -2.09
N VAL A 22 7.01 -7.94 -2.02
CA VAL A 22 6.34 -8.72 -3.05
C VAL A 22 4.83 -8.55 -2.86
N ILE A 23 4.19 -7.90 -3.83
CA ILE A 23 2.73 -7.86 -3.94
C ILE A 23 2.25 -9.25 -4.36
N SER A 24 1.41 -9.86 -3.54
CA SER A 24 0.82 -11.17 -3.84
C SER A 24 -0.40 -11.03 -4.74
N GLU A 25 -0.85 -12.14 -5.33
CA GLU A 25 -2.09 -12.20 -6.10
C GLU A 25 -3.31 -11.74 -5.27
N LEU A 26 -3.34 -12.08 -3.97
CA LEU A 26 -4.38 -11.62 -3.05
C LEU A 26 -4.35 -10.10 -2.83
N ASP A 27 -3.16 -9.49 -2.83
CA ASP A 27 -3.04 -8.03 -2.74
C ASP A 27 -3.54 -7.36 -4.04
N LEU A 28 -3.28 -7.96 -5.21
CA LEU A 28 -3.85 -7.50 -6.49
C LEU A 28 -5.36 -7.69 -6.54
N GLN A 29 -5.89 -8.80 -5.99
CA GLN A 29 -7.33 -9.00 -5.86
C GLN A 29 -7.96 -7.93 -4.95
N ALA A 30 -7.33 -7.62 -3.82
CA ALA A 30 -7.77 -6.53 -2.95
C ALA A 30 -7.73 -5.17 -3.66
N LEU A 31 -6.72 -4.91 -4.49
CA LEU A 31 -6.66 -3.70 -5.30
C LEU A 31 -7.80 -3.63 -6.33
N LYS A 32 -8.13 -4.74 -6.99
CA LYS A 32 -9.28 -4.81 -7.91
C LYS A 32 -10.61 -4.57 -7.20
N VAL A 33 -10.80 -5.19 -6.02
CA VAL A 33 -12.00 -4.99 -5.21
C VAL A 33 -12.11 -3.52 -4.80
N LEU A 34 -11.02 -2.91 -4.30
CA LEU A 34 -10.98 -1.48 -3.97
C LEU A 34 -11.35 -0.61 -5.18
N ASN A 35 -10.81 -0.89 -6.37
CA ASN A 35 -11.16 -0.17 -7.59
C ASN A 35 -12.65 -0.33 -7.95
N GLY A 36 -13.21 -1.53 -7.77
CA GLY A 36 -14.64 -1.81 -7.96
C GLY A 36 -15.56 -1.09 -6.97
N LEU A 37 -15.06 -0.70 -5.79
CA LEU A 37 -15.77 0.14 -4.81
C LEU A 37 -15.74 1.64 -5.15
N GLY A 38 -15.26 2.02 -6.34
CA GLY A 38 -15.04 3.43 -6.72
C GLY A 38 -13.60 3.91 -6.46
N GLY A 39 -12.76 3.06 -5.87
CA GLY A 39 -11.37 3.37 -5.59
C GLY A 39 -11.13 3.99 -4.21
N SER A 40 -12.12 3.98 -3.31
CA SER A 40 -11.95 4.48 -1.94
C SER A 40 -12.70 3.65 -0.91
N VAL A 41 -12.19 3.67 0.32
CA VAL A 41 -12.83 3.08 1.51
C VAL A 41 -12.61 3.98 2.73
N LEU A 42 -13.58 4.02 3.64
CA LEU A 42 -13.48 4.80 4.88
C LEU A 42 -12.60 4.08 5.91
N THR A 43 -12.73 2.76 5.97
CA THR A 43 -12.00 1.92 6.93
C THR A 43 -11.36 0.71 6.26
N ALA A 44 -10.35 0.16 6.92
CA ALA A 44 -9.81 -1.14 6.55
C ALA A 44 -10.86 -2.27 6.63
N ALA A 45 -11.86 -2.13 7.50
CA ALA A 45 -12.94 -3.10 7.62
C ALA A 45 -13.83 -3.13 6.38
N ASP A 46 -14.02 -2.00 5.70
CA ASP A 46 -14.84 -1.91 4.48
C ASP A 46 -14.23 -2.77 3.36
N LEU A 47 -12.91 -2.62 3.13
CA LEU A 47 -12.20 -3.45 2.17
C LEU A 47 -12.21 -4.93 2.58
N GLY A 48 -11.97 -5.21 3.87
CA GLY A 48 -12.02 -6.57 4.40
C GLY A 48 -13.40 -7.21 4.26
N GLY A 49 -14.46 -6.44 4.40
CA GLY A 49 -15.84 -6.88 4.21
C GLY A 49 -16.20 -7.12 2.75
N ALA A 50 -15.68 -6.31 1.83
CA ALA A 50 -15.81 -6.54 0.40
C ALA A 50 -15.03 -7.78 -0.06
N LEU A 51 -13.90 -8.10 0.58
CA LEU A 51 -13.13 -9.31 0.33
C LEU A 51 -13.78 -10.57 0.94
N ASN A 52 -14.34 -10.45 2.15
CA ASN A 52 -15.04 -11.55 2.81
C ASN A 52 -16.13 -11.04 3.76
N SER A 53 -17.37 -11.07 3.29
CA SER A 53 -18.54 -10.56 4.01
C SER A 53 -18.89 -11.38 5.27
N LYS A 54 -18.46 -12.65 5.34
CA LYS A 54 -18.79 -13.58 6.43
C LYS A 54 -17.95 -13.40 7.69
N LEU A 55 -16.89 -12.60 7.63
CA LEU A 55 -16.03 -12.32 8.78
C LEU A 55 -16.69 -11.34 9.75
N ASP A 56 -16.37 -11.46 11.04
CA ASP A 56 -16.65 -10.42 12.03
C ASP A 56 -15.83 -9.15 11.76
N ASN A 57 -16.20 -8.04 12.39
CA ASN A 57 -15.61 -6.73 12.11
C ASN A 57 -14.11 -6.66 12.42
N SER A 58 -13.64 -7.37 13.45
CA SER A 58 -12.22 -7.40 13.82
C SER A 58 -11.41 -8.13 12.74
N ARG A 59 -11.88 -9.30 12.29
CA ARG A 59 -11.24 -10.06 11.21
C ARG A 59 -11.27 -9.33 9.87
N LYS A 60 -12.37 -8.63 9.56
CA LYS A 60 -12.44 -7.73 8.38
C LYS A 60 -11.36 -6.65 8.44
N SER A 61 -11.25 -5.96 9.58
CA SER A 61 -10.24 -4.90 9.78
C SER A 61 -8.82 -5.41 9.60
N MET A 62 -8.49 -6.58 10.15
CA MET A 62 -7.17 -7.21 9.97
C MET A 62 -6.89 -7.61 8.52
N LEU A 63 -7.87 -8.20 7.83
CA LEU A 63 -7.74 -8.61 6.44
C LEU A 63 -7.51 -7.39 5.52
N GLY A 64 -8.41 -6.40 5.56
CA GLY A 64 -8.28 -5.21 4.73
C GLY A 64 -7.05 -4.38 5.08
N GLY A 65 -6.73 -4.24 6.37
CA GLY A 65 -5.56 -3.47 6.83
C GLY A 65 -4.24 -4.06 6.35
N ARG A 66 -4.13 -5.40 6.29
CA ARG A 66 -2.97 -6.09 5.72
C ARG A 66 -2.74 -5.70 4.26
N HIS A 67 -3.80 -5.76 3.45
CA HIS A 67 -3.71 -5.45 2.02
C HIS A 67 -3.45 -3.96 1.79
N LEU A 68 -4.17 -3.06 2.46
CA LEU A 68 -3.98 -1.62 2.34
C LEU A 68 -2.56 -1.20 2.69
N ARG A 69 -1.97 -1.76 3.76
CA ARG A 69 -0.59 -1.47 4.14
C ARG A 69 0.41 -1.83 3.05
N ARG A 70 0.24 -3.00 2.41
CA ARG A 70 1.12 -3.43 1.31
C ARG A 70 0.91 -2.60 0.06
N LEU A 71 -0.34 -2.37 -0.33
CA LEU A 71 -0.67 -1.54 -1.49
C LEU A 71 -0.19 -0.09 -1.30
N GLN A 72 -0.26 0.44 -0.08
CA GLN A 72 0.30 1.74 0.26
C GLN A 72 1.82 1.76 0.16
N SER A 73 2.49 0.71 0.62
CA SER A 73 3.96 0.63 0.59
C SER A 73 4.56 0.59 -0.83
N VAL A 74 3.77 0.20 -1.83
CA VAL A 74 4.14 0.23 -3.26
C VAL A 74 3.50 1.40 -4.01
N GLY A 75 2.83 2.32 -3.31
CA GLY A 75 2.26 3.53 -3.89
C GLY A 75 0.97 3.33 -4.69
N PHE A 76 0.30 2.18 -4.57
CA PHE A 76 -0.99 1.93 -5.23
C PHE A 76 -2.18 2.53 -4.48
N VAL A 77 -2.02 2.80 -3.20
CA VAL A 77 -3.04 3.40 -2.34
C VAL A 77 -2.40 4.49 -1.48
N LYS A 78 -3.14 5.55 -1.17
CA LYS A 78 -2.76 6.60 -0.22
C LYS A 78 -3.78 6.67 0.91
N ALA A 79 -3.32 6.99 2.12
CA ALA A 79 -4.22 7.30 3.23
C ALA A 79 -4.71 8.76 3.11
N ILE A 80 -5.95 9.01 3.54
CA ILE A 80 -6.54 10.36 3.60
C ILE A 80 -6.47 10.85 5.04
N GLU A 81 -5.84 12.01 5.28
CA GLU A 81 -5.55 12.55 6.63
C GLU A 81 -6.63 13.51 7.18
N LEU A 82 -7.71 13.76 6.44
CA LEU A 82 -8.77 14.74 6.74
C LEU A 82 -9.97 14.09 7.45
N PRO A 83 -10.91 14.85 8.08
CA PRO A 83 -11.85 14.29 9.05
C PRO A 83 -12.69 13.16 8.45
N GLY A 84 -12.63 11.99 9.09
CA GLY A 84 -13.21 10.74 8.60
C GLY A 84 -12.17 9.69 8.19
N GLY A 85 -10.96 10.11 7.84
CA GLY A 85 -9.88 9.21 7.42
C GLY A 85 -10.21 8.40 6.16
N GLY A 86 -9.38 7.40 5.87
CA GLY A 86 -9.66 6.40 4.83
C GLY A 86 -8.51 6.18 3.88
N TYR A 87 -8.81 5.50 2.78
CA TYR A 87 -7.84 5.09 1.78
C TYR A 87 -8.38 5.32 0.38
N GLU A 88 -7.52 5.79 -0.52
CA GLU A 88 -7.85 6.03 -1.91
C GLU A 88 -6.79 5.39 -2.83
N ILE A 89 -7.26 4.76 -3.90
CA ILE A 89 -6.40 4.23 -4.95
C ILE A 89 -5.69 5.38 -5.68
N THR A 90 -4.40 5.23 -5.93
CA THR A 90 -3.62 6.20 -6.72
C THR A 90 -3.84 5.94 -8.22
N VAL A 91 -3.38 6.87 -9.07
CA VAL A 91 -3.39 6.67 -10.53
C VAL A 91 -2.62 5.41 -10.91
N THR A 92 -1.44 5.19 -10.30
CA THR A 92 -0.64 3.97 -10.49
C THR A 92 -1.40 2.72 -10.05
N GLY A 93 -2.09 2.78 -8.91
CA GLY A 93 -2.94 1.69 -8.44
C GLY A 93 -4.08 1.38 -9.40
N ARG A 94 -4.75 2.39 -9.96
CA ARG A 94 -5.81 2.19 -10.97
C ARG A 94 -5.26 1.51 -12.23
N ALA A 95 -4.11 1.97 -12.73
CA ALA A 95 -3.47 1.34 -13.88
C ALA A 95 -3.16 -0.14 -13.61
N ALA A 96 -2.60 -0.44 -12.44
CA ALA A 96 -2.29 -1.81 -12.00
C ALA A 96 -3.56 -2.69 -11.85
N ALA A 97 -4.66 -2.13 -11.36
CA ALA A 97 -5.93 -2.83 -11.25
C ALA A 97 -6.52 -3.22 -12.63
N SER A 98 -6.36 -2.34 -13.63
CA SER A 98 -6.90 -2.53 -14.98
C SER A 98 -6.11 -3.55 -15.81
N VAL A 99 -4.78 -3.62 -15.67
CA VAL A 99 -3.94 -4.56 -16.45
C VAL A 99 -3.99 -5.99 -15.92
N ALA A 100 -4.40 -6.18 -14.67
CA ALA A 100 -4.51 -7.51 -14.08
C ALA A 100 -5.77 -8.28 -14.53
N SER A 101 -6.56 -7.73 -15.46
CA SER A 101 -7.86 -8.26 -15.93
C SER A 101 -7.71 -9.45 -16.87
#